data_AF-B0WMT1-F1
#
_entry.id   AF-B0WMT1-F1
#
_cell.length_a   1.000
_cell.length_b   1.000
_cell.length_c   1.000
_cell.angle_alpha   90.00
_cell.angle_beta   90.00
_cell.angle_gamma   90.00
#
_symmetry.space_group_name_H-M   'P 1'
#
loop_
_entity.id
_entity.type
_entity.pdbx_description
1 polymer ?
#
loop_
_entity_poly.entity_id
_entity_poly.type
_entity_poly.pdbx_seq_one_letter_code
_entity_poly.pdbx_strand_id
1 'polypeptide(L)'
;MAYISLNWFEAVEYCNRRGMQPAILDSQAKHELAVREAQATGRQSSGFFGLWLGASDLAKHQSYVWQPTGAPVLWAKWSPGEPTGDPEHCMNLYYWPDRGFEWTVNDAPCDTTLHALCQERSTKKPTGQTCVDCTVQYHISSNELTWFESIEYCNRRGMRPAVLDSQAKHDQAVREAQATGRQSAGFFGLWVGASDLAKTGSYVWQATGAPVTWAKWSPGEPSGPPEHCMTLYYWPERQFDWEANDAPCDTTLYALCQKEVAN
;
A
#
# COMPACT_ATOMS: atom_id res chain seq x y z
N MET A 1 24.45 5.00 15.56
CA MET A 1 23.15 4.36 15.26
C MET A 1 23.09 4.16 13.76
N ALA A 2 22.93 2.92 13.28
CA ALA A 2 22.72 2.67 11.86
C ALA A 2 21.31 3.17 11.49
N TYR A 3 21.24 4.08 10.52
CA TYR A 3 19.99 4.69 10.08
C TYR A 3 19.31 3.77 9.07
N ILE A 4 17.99 3.68 9.15
CA ILE A 4 17.21 2.85 8.24
C ILE A 4 16.84 3.72 7.04
N SER A 5 17.44 3.40 5.91
CA SER A 5 17.04 3.92 4.61
C SER A 5 16.10 2.87 3.99
N LEU A 6 14.99 3.33 3.40
CA LEU A 6 13.88 2.51 2.93
C LEU A 6 13.51 2.90 1.50
N ASN A 7 13.15 1.93 0.67
CA ASN A 7 12.38 2.22 -0.54
C ASN A 7 10.94 2.65 -0.21
N TRP A 8 10.16 3.05 -1.21
CA TRP A 8 8.82 3.59 -0.94
C TRP A 8 7.89 2.56 -0.30
N PHE A 9 7.90 1.31 -0.77
CA PHE A 9 7.09 0.23 -0.21
C PHE A 9 7.51 -0.10 1.22
N GLU A 10 8.81 -0.19 1.49
CA GLU A 10 9.36 -0.38 2.83
C GLU A 10 8.95 0.77 3.78
N ALA A 11 8.89 2.01 3.30
CA ALA A 11 8.43 3.17 4.07
C ALA A 11 6.92 3.08 4.39
N VAL A 12 6.11 2.64 3.43
CA VAL A 12 4.68 2.36 3.64
C VAL A 12 4.48 1.33 4.74
N GLU A 13 5.16 0.19 4.63
CA GLU A 13 5.11 -0.90 5.61
C GLU A 13 5.62 -0.47 6.98
N TYR A 14 6.72 0.31 7.02
CA TYR A 14 7.33 0.83 8.23
C TYR A 14 6.33 1.66 9.05
N CYS A 15 5.55 2.54 8.39
CA CYS A 15 4.54 3.34 9.03
C CYS A 15 3.34 2.50 9.49
N ASN A 16 2.86 1.58 8.63
CA ASN A 16 1.72 0.73 8.96
C ASN A 16 2.00 -0.21 10.15
N ARG A 17 3.22 -0.77 10.24
CA ARG A 17 3.67 -1.61 11.36
C ARG A 17 3.65 -0.89 12.71
N ARG A 18 3.73 0.43 12.71
CA ARG A 18 3.67 1.27 13.92
C ARG A 18 2.25 1.74 14.27
N GLY A 19 1.23 1.23 13.56
CA GLY A 19 -0.14 1.70 13.70
C GLY A 19 -0.37 3.11 13.11
N MET A 20 0.65 3.70 12.49
CA MET A 20 0.60 4.99 11.81
C MET A 20 0.22 4.79 10.33
N GLN A 21 0.32 5.86 9.52
CA GLN A 21 0.23 5.78 8.07
C GLN A 21 1.28 6.70 7.42
N PRO A 22 1.67 6.45 6.16
CA PRO A 22 2.49 7.39 5.38
C PRO A 22 1.88 8.80 5.34
N ALA A 23 2.73 9.81 5.35
CA ALA A 23 2.28 11.21 5.42
C ALA A 23 1.54 11.68 4.16
N ILE A 24 0.49 12.48 4.40
CA ILE A 24 -0.36 13.13 3.42
C ILE A 24 -0.13 14.64 3.53
N LEU A 25 0.47 15.25 2.51
CA LEU A 25 0.74 16.68 2.45
C LEU A 25 -0.20 17.37 1.45
N ASP A 26 -1.50 17.33 1.74
CA ASP A 26 -2.58 17.86 0.90
C ASP A 26 -2.89 19.36 1.12
N SER A 27 -2.06 20.05 1.90
CA SER A 27 -2.22 21.49 2.18
C SER A 27 -0.89 22.14 2.59
N GLN A 28 -0.79 23.45 2.37
CA GLN A 28 0.38 24.24 2.74
C GLN A 28 0.74 24.09 4.23
N ALA A 29 -0.27 24.05 5.11
CA ALA A 29 -0.04 23.89 6.55
C ALA A 29 0.59 22.53 6.91
N LYS A 30 0.16 21.43 6.26
CA LYS A 30 0.78 20.11 6.47
C LYS A 30 2.19 20.06 5.90
N HIS A 31 2.41 20.68 4.74
CA HIS A 31 3.74 20.80 4.14
C HIS A 31 4.71 21.51 5.08
N GLU A 32 4.36 22.69 5.58
CA GLU A 32 5.20 23.45 6.53
C GLU A 32 5.46 22.70 7.83
N LEU A 33 4.48 21.94 8.34
CA LEU A 33 4.68 21.07 9.49
C LEU A 33 5.74 19.99 9.18
N ALA A 34 5.60 19.27 8.07
CA ALA A 34 6.57 18.24 7.67
C ALA A 34 7.99 18.81 7.52
N VAL A 35 8.12 20.01 6.93
CA VAL A 35 9.41 20.71 6.81
C VAL A 35 10.01 21.03 8.17
N ARG A 36 9.21 21.56 9.12
CA ARG A 36 9.70 21.84 10.48
C ARG A 36 10.18 20.58 11.19
N GLU A 37 9.41 19.50 11.12
CA GLU A 37 9.80 18.21 11.72
C GLU A 37 11.08 17.66 11.09
N ALA A 38 11.19 17.74 9.77
CA ALA A 38 12.38 17.33 9.05
C ALA A 38 13.62 18.14 9.44
N GLN A 39 13.50 19.46 9.49
CA GLN A 39 14.58 20.38 9.89
C GLN A 39 15.04 20.13 11.33
N ALA A 40 14.10 19.82 12.24
CA ALA A 40 14.39 19.52 13.64
C ALA A 40 15.26 18.25 13.81
N THR A 41 15.28 17.35 12.82
CA THR A 41 16.18 16.19 12.84
C THR A 41 17.66 16.56 12.64
N GLY A 42 17.94 17.72 12.04
CA GLY A 42 19.28 18.17 11.66
C GLY A 42 19.95 17.37 10.53
N ARG A 43 19.28 16.36 9.95
CA ARG A 43 19.88 15.42 8.98
C ARG A 43 20.19 16.05 7.62
N GLN A 44 19.49 17.12 7.28
CA GLN A 44 19.74 17.90 6.07
C GLN A 44 21.12 18.58 6.04
N SER A 45 21.85 18.63 7.17
CA SER A 45 23.16 19.28 7.24
C SER A 45 24.23 18.59 6.38
N SER A 46 24.03 17.33 5.99
CA SER A 46 24.93 16.60 5.09
C SER A 46 24.62 16.81 3.60
N GLY A 47 23.76 17.77 3.26
CA GLY A 47 23.37 18.08 1.88
C GLY A 47 22.03 17.44 1.54
N PHE A 48 22.06 16.33 0.79
CA PHE A 48 20.87 15.63 0.32
C PHE A 48 20.02 15.06 1.46
N PHE A 49 18.71 15.31 1.43
CA PHE A 49 17.74 14.72 2.35
C PHE A 49 16.37 14.52 1.67
N GLY A 50 15.78 13.33 1.84
CA GLY A 50 14.48 13.00 1.25
C GLY A 50 13.61 12.20 2.21
N LEU A 51 12.30 12.49 2.16
CA LEU A 51 11.28 11.82 2.94
C LEU A 51 10.19 11.26 2.03
N TRP A 52 9.94 9.95 2.10
CA TRP A 52 8.82 9.35 1.39
C TRP A 52 7.48 9.86 1.90
N LEU A 53 6.60 10.21 0.96
CA LEU A 53 5.20 10.59 1.20
C LEU A 53 4.28 9.44 0.79
N GLY A 54 3.05 9.47 1.27
CA GLY A 54 2.07 8.40 1.08
C GLY A 54 1.37 8.37 -0.27
N ALA A 55 1.92 8.99 -1.31
CA ALA A 55 1.28 9.05 -2.62
C ALA A 55 2.17 8.51 -3.74
N SER A 56 1.50 7.97 -4.75
CA SER A 56 2.10 7.47 -5.98
C SER A 56 1.07 7.51 -7.11
N ASP A 57 1.52 7.32 -8.35
CA ASP A 57 0.67 7.12 -9.53
C ASP A 57 0.74 5.67 -10.07
N LEU A 58 1.20 4.73 -9.24
CA LEU A 58 1.37 3.31 -9.60
C LEU A 58 0.09 2.61 -10.06
N ALA A 59 -1.09 3.07 -9.62
CA ALA A 59 -2.37 2.57 -10.09
C ALA A 59 -2.71 3.04 -11.50
N LYS A 60 -2.34 4.28 -11.82
CA LYS A 60 -2.60 4.91 -13.11
C LYS A 60 -1.61 6.05 -13.33
N HIS A 61 -0.77 5.88 -14.36
CA HIS A 61 0.24 6.85 -14.77
C HIS A 61 -0.31 8.29 -14.82
N GLN A 62 0.45 9.23 -14.25
CA GLN A 62 0.13 10.66 -14.07
C GLN A 62 -1.11 10.96 -13.22
N SER A 63 -1.66 9.99 -12.51
CA SER A 63 -2.81 10.16 -11.62
C SER A 63 -2.41 9.86 -10.18
N TYR A 64 -1.69 10.79 -9.53
CA TYR A 64 -1.21 10.59 -8.15
C TYR A 64 -2.36 10.51 -7.14
N VAL A 65 -2.29 9.51 -6.26
CA VAL A 65 -3.28 9.24 -5.22
C VAL A 65 -2.60 9.05 -3.87
N TRP A 66 -3.17 9.65 -2.82
CA TRP A 66 -2.80 9.38 -1.44
C TRP A 66 -3.24 7.97 -1.04
N GLN A 67 -2.34 6.99 -1.13
CA GLN A 67 -2.60 5.59 -0.83
C GLN A 67 -3.37 5.39 0.50
N PRO A 68 -3.07 6.09 1.63
CA PRO A 68 -3.80 5.85 2.88
C PRO A 68 -5.29 6.21 2.84
N THR A 69 -5.74 7.02 1.87
CA THR A 69 -7.14 7.47 1.76
C THR A 69 -7.78 7.11 0.42
N GLY A 70 -6.99 6.73 -0.58
CA GLY A 70 -7.45 6.57 -1.97
C GLY A 70 -7.93 7.88 -2.62
N ALA A 71 -7.66 9.03 -2.02
CA ALA A 71 -8.05 10.34 -2.54
C ALA A 71 -6.99 10.89 -3.52
N PRO A 72 -7.40 11.55 -4.62
CA PRO A 72 -6.45 12.13 -5.57
C PRO A 72 -5.62 13.26 -4.93
N VAL A 73 -4.39 13.43 -5.41
CA VAL A 73 -3.55 14.56 -5.04
C VAL A 73 -4.05 15.81 -5.78
N LEU A 74 -4.84 16.63 -5.09
CA LEU A 74 -5.36 17.89 -5.65
C LEU A 74 -4.44 19.10 -5.39
N TRP A 75 -3.52 18.96 -4.44
CA TRP A 75 -2.55 19.98 -4.08
C TRP A 75 -1.26 19.32 -3.62
N ALA A 76 -0.13 19.82 -4.11
CA ALA A 76 1.21 19.55 -3.62
C ALA A 76 2.13 20.71 -4.02
N LYS A 77 3.15 20.99 -3.21
CA LYS A 77 4.18 21.99 -3.52
C LYS A 77 5.28 21.36 -4.39
N TRP A 78 4.93 20.97 -5.61
CA TRP A 78 5.85 20.39 -6.58
C TRP A 78 7.07 21.29 -6.82
N SER A 79 8.22 20.67 -7.03
CA SER A 79 9.40 21.38 -7.52
C SER A 79 9.14 21.90 -8.94
N PRO A 80 9.78 23.01 -9.37
CA PRO A 80 9.68 23.45 -10.76
C PRO A 80 10.10 22.33 -11.73
N GLY A 81 9.18 21.92 -12.61
CA GLY A 81 9.41 20.83 -13.56
C GLY A 81 8.80 19.48 -13.15
N GLU A 82 8.29 19.38 -11.92
CA GLU A 82 7.69 18.15 -11.38
C GLU A 82 6.16 18.15 -11.43
N PRO A 83 5.52 16.96 -11.46
CA PRO A 83 6.16 15.64 -11.60
C PRO A 83 6.65 15.36 -13.02
N THR A 84 7.76 14.63 -13.17
CA THR A 84 8.25 14.18 -14.49
C THR A 84 7.59 12.90 -15.00
N GLY A 85 7.04 12.07 -14.11
CA GLY A 85 6.47 10.76 -14.46
C GLY A 85 7.57 9.73 -14.75
N ASP A 86 7.36 8.85 -15.73
CA ASP A 86 8.21 7.66 -15.96
C ASP A 86 9.72 7.98 -16.01
N PRO A 87 10.56 7.26 -15.23
CA PRO A 87 10.27 6.06 -14.41
C PRO A 87 9.89 6.38 -12.94
N GLU A 88 9.57 7.63 -12.64
CA GLU A 88 9.32 8.15 -11.30
C GLU A 88 7.82 8.09 -10.96
N HIS A 89 7.49 7.35 -9.90
CA HIS A 89 6.09 7.06 -9.56
C HIS A 89 5.72 7.37 -8.12
N CYS A 90 6.71 7.53 -7.25
CA CYS A 90 6.52 7.61 -5.81
C CYS A 90 6.85 9.00 -5.27
N MET A 91 5.91 9.63 -4.57
CA MET A 91 6.08 11.02 -4.11
C MET A 91 6.98 11.10 -2.88
N ASN A 92 7.85 12.10 -2.84
CA ASN A 92 8.73 12.41 -1.73
C ASN A 92 8.80 13.93 -1.47
N LEU A 93 9.11 14.30 -0.23
CA LEU A 93 9.52 15.65 0.15
C LEU A 93 11.04 15.72 0.09
N TYR A 94 11.56 16.57 -0.78
CA TYR A 94 12.95 16.57 -1.22
C TYR A 94 13.67 17.85 -0.78
N TYR A 95 14.89 17.70 -0.28
CA TYR A 95 15.81 18.78 0.04
C TYR A 95 17.18 18.49 -0.59
N TRP A 96 17.47 19.22 -1.66
CA TRP A 96 18.72 19.25 -2.38
C TRP A 96 18.96 20.65 -2.99
N PRO A 97 19.47 21.61 -2.20
CA PRO A 97 19.62 23.00 -2.62
C PRO A 97 20.48 23.19 -3.88
N ASP A 98 21.56 22.41 -4.03
CA ASP A 98 22.44 22.46 -5.22
C ASP A 98 21.72 22.12 -6.53
N ARG A 99 20.54 21.50 -6.45
CA ARG A 99 19.68 21.12 -7.57
C ARG A 99 18.36 21.92 -7.60
N GLY A 100 18.20 22.92 -6.73
CA GLY A 100 17.00 23.75 -6.64
C GLY A 100 15.82 23.11 -5.90
N PHE A 101 16.00 21.96 -5.26
CA PHE A 101 14.97 21.33 -4.42
C PHE A 101 15.09 21.85 -3.01
N GLU A 102 14.24 22.80 -2.63
CA GLU A 102 14.25 23.40 -1.29
C GLU A 102 12.93 23.09 -0.58
N TRP A 103 12.85 21.89 0.00
CA TRP A 103 11.65 21.42 0.68
C TRP A 103 10.42 21.47 -0.25
N THR A 104 10.59 20.90 -1.45
CA THR A 104 9.55 20.76 -2.48
C THR A 104 9.24 19.29 -2.69
N VAL A 105 8.11 19.02 -3.33
CA VAL A 105 7.67 17.66 -3.65
C VAL A 105 8.26 17.24 -4.98
N ASN A 106 8.72 16.00 -5.03
CA ASN A 106 9.23 15.33 -6.22
C ASN A 106 8.52 13.97 -6.35
N ASP A 107 8.38 13.43 -7.55
CA ASP A 107 8.22 11.99 -7.76
C ASP A 107 9.60 11.36 -7.94
N ALA A 108 9.78 10.11 -7.55
CA ALA A 108 11.06 9.42 -7.69
C ALA A 108 10.84 7.95 -8.03
N PRO A 109 11.85 7.24 -8.55
CA PRO A 109 11.80 5.80 -8.69
C PRO A 109 11.54 5.18 -7.33
N CYS A 110 10.53 4.31 -7.25
CA CYS A 110 10.02 3.80 -5.98
C CYS A 110 11.05 2.95 -5.20
N ASP A 111 12.10 2.45 -5.87
CA ASP A 111 13.21 1.69 -5.30
C ASP A 111 14.31 2.60 -4.68
N THR A 112 14.23 3.91 -4.86
CA THR A 112 15.16 4.88 -4.27
C THR A 112 15.15 4.76 -2.75
N THR A 113 16.32 4.82 -2.13
CA THR A 113 16.41 4.66 -0.67
C THR A 113 16.38 6.00 0.05
N LEU A 114 15.24 6.34 0.68
CA LEU A 114 14.98 7.57 1.45
C LEU A 114 14.56 7.25 2.89
N HIS A 115 14.13 8.25 3.66
CA HIS A 115 13.55 8.02 4.99
C HIS A 115 12.02 8.05 4.95
N ALA A 116 11.37 7.33 5.86
CA ALA A 116 9.91 7.35 5.98
C ALA A 116 9.43 8.57 6.78
N LEU A 117 8.42 9.29 6.27
CA LEU A 117 7.62 10.23 7.04
C LEU A 117 6.26 9.61 7.34
N CYS A 118 6.03 9.32 8.62
CA CYS A 118 4.75 8.77 9.10
C CYS A 118 3.93 9.86 9.77
N GLN A 119 2.61 9.78 9.65
CA GLN A 119 1.66 10.57 10.41
C GLN A 119 0.73 9.66 11.22
N GLU A 120 0.14 10.21 12.28
CA GLU A 120 -0.96 9.56 12.95
C GLU A 120 -2.15 9.41 11.99
N ARG A 121 -2.91 8.32 12.17
CA ARG A 121 -4.16 8.14 11.45
C ARG A 121 -5.16 9.13 12.03
N SER A 122 -5.84 9.88 11.17
CA SER A 122 -6.86 10.88 11.55
C SER A 122 -8.12 10.27 12.18
N THR A 123 -8.09 8.99 12.57
CA THR A 123 -9.16 8.40 13.32
C THR A 123 -9.20 9.08 14.69
N LYS A 124 -10.25 9.89 14.91
CA LYS A 124 -10.88 9.94 16.22
C LYS A 124 -11.29 8.50 16.55
N LYS A 125 -10.36 7.66 17.01
CA LYS A 125 -10.72 6.49 17.80
C LYS A 125 -11.59 7.05 18.93
N PRO A 126 -12.81 6.55 19.16
CA PRO A 126 -13.38 6.66 20.49
C PRO A 126 -12.28 6.15 21.43
N THR A 127 -11.89 7.01 22.36
CA THR A 127 -10.85 6.76 23.35
C THR A 127 -10.88 5.32 23.84
N GLY A 128 -9.78 4.58 23.64
CA GLY A 128 -9.48 3.36 24.40
C GLY A 128 -10.07 2.03 23.92
N GLN A 129 -10.86 1.96 22.84
CA GLN A 129 -11.25 0.65 22.29
C GLN A 129 -10.14 0.10 21.39
N THR A 130 -9.24 -0.70 21.97
CA THR A 130 -8.74 -1.87 21.25
C THR A 130 -9.96 -2.72 20.91
N CYS A 131 -10.12 -3.10 19.64
CA CYS A 131 -11.18 -4.00 19.21
C CYS A 131 -10.92 -5.37 19.86
N VAL A 132 -11.48 -5.61 21.06
CA VAL A 132 -11.35 -6.88 21.78
C VAL A 132 -12.37 -7.91 21.24
N ASP A 133 -13.40 -7.44 20.55
CA ASP A 133 -14.47 -8.25 19.94
C ASP A 133 -14.94 -7.61 18.62
N CYS A 134 -14.14 -7.77 17.56
CA CYS A 134 -14.47 -7.25 16.24
C CYS A 134 -14.39 -8.36 15.20
N THR A 135 -15.37 -8.43 14.32
CA THR A 135 -15.36 -9.31 13.15
C THR A 135 -14.83 -8.57 11.94
N VAL A 136 -14.25 -9.33 11.01
CA VAL A 136 -13.83 -8.81 9.71
C VAL A 136 -15.01 -8.92 8.76
N GLN A 137 -15.36 -7.85 8.06
CA GLN A 137 -16.28 -7.89 6.93
C GLN A 137 -15.50 -7.66 5.64
N TYR A 138 -15.73 -8.52 4.65
CA TYR A 138 -15.11 -8.38 3.33
C TYR A 138 -16.06 -7.69 2.34
N HIS A 139 -15.47 -7.10 1.31
CA HIS A 139 -16.16 -6.53 0.17
C HIS A 139 -15.35 -6.82 -1.11
N ILE A 140 -16.02 -7.31 -2.14
CA ILE A 140 -15.39 -7.62 -3.43
C ILE A 140 -15.76 -6.53 -4.44
N SER A 141 -14.78 -6.03 -5.21
CA SER A 141 -15.06 -5.03 -6.24
C SER A 141 -16.01 -5.54 -7.33
N SER A 142 -16.68 -4.59 -8.01
CA SER A 142 -17.54 -4.91 -9.16
C SER A 142 -16.76 -5.13 -10.44
N ASN A 143 -15.60 -4.48 -10.57
CA ASN A 143 -14.74 -4.51 -11.75
C ASN A 143 -13.38 -5.09 -11.35
N GLU A 144 -12.68 -5.65 -12.34
CA GLU A 144 -11.28 -6.03 -12.23
C GLU A 144 -10.39 -4.79 -12.23
N LEU A 145 -9.31 -4.85 -11.45
CA LEU A 145 -8.40 -3.76 -11.12
C LEU A 145 -6.98 -4.31 -11.06
N THR A 146 -5.96 -3.49 -11.33
CA THR A 146 -4.57 -3.82 -10.97
C THR A 146 -4.42 -3.94 -9.45
N TRP A 147 -3.30 -4.49 -8.98
CA TRP A 147 -3.07 -4.59 -7.54
C TRP A 147 -3.07 -3.19 -6.90
N PHE A 148 -2.38 -2.21 -7.48
CA PHE A 148 -2.35 -0.84 -6.97
C PHE A 148 -3.73 -0.17 -6.99
N GLU A 149 -4.50 -0.34 -8.08
CA GLU A 149 -5.89 0.14 -8.14
C GLU A 149 -6.77 -0.52 -7.07
N SER A 150 -6.54 -1.79 -6.75
CA SER A 150 -7.24 -2.51 -5.68
C SER A 150 -6.98 -1.89 -4.31
N ILE A 151 -5.73 -1.49 -4.03
CA ILE A 151 -5.33 -0.83 -2.78
C ILE A 151 -6.08 0.50 -2.63
N GLU A 152 -6.05 1.32 -3.67
CA GLU A 152 -6.75 2.60 -3.69
C GLU A 152 -8.27 2.44 -3.59
N TYR A 153 -8.83 1.46 -4.30
CA TYR A 153 -10.26 1.16 -4.30
C TYR A 153 -10.77 0.85 -2.90
N CYS A 154 -10.03 0.06 -2.13
CA CYS A 154 -10.36 -0.29 -0.75
C CYS A 154 -10.22 0.92 0.18
N ASN A 155 -9.10 1.65 0.10
CA ASN A 155 -8.84 2.79 0.97
C ASN A 155 -9.83 3.94 0.73
N ARG A 156 -10.24 4.19 -0.53
CA ARG A 156 -11.26 5.19 -0.88
C ARG A 156 -12.63 4.91 -0.26
N ARG A 157 -12.91 3.67 0.11
CA ARG A 157 -14.15 3.24 0.78
C ARG A 157 -14.07 3.29 2.29
N GLY A 158 -12.98 3.81 2.86
CA GLY A 158 -12.71 3.71 4.29
C GLY A 158 -12.49 2.27 4.76
N MET A 159 -12.22 1.35 3.83
CA MET A 159 -11.82 -0.03 4.09
C MET A 159 -10.30 -0.14 3.94
N ARG A 160 -9.77 -1.36 3.95
CA ARG A 160 -8.37 -1.67 3.64
C ARG A 160 -8.27 -2.89 2.74
N PRO A 161 -7.15 -3.10 2.04
CA PRO A 161 -6.85 -4.37 1.38
C PRO A 161 -6.94 -5.54 2.38
N ALA A 162 -7.46 -6.69 1.94
CA ALA A 162 -7.65 -7.83 2.82
C ALA A 162 -6.34 -8.44 3.35
N VAL A 163 -6.37 -8.85 4.61
CA VAL A 163 -5.31 -9.55 5.34
C VAL A 163 -5.82 -10.94 5.68
N LEU A 164 -5.29 -11.96 5.00
CA LEU A 164 -5.69 -13.36 5.17
C LEU A 164 -4.60 -14.12 5.94
N ASP A 165 -4.31 -13.67 7.16
CA ASP A 165 -3.23 -14.17 8.03
C ASP A 165 -3.62 -15.39 8.88
N SER A 166 -4.79 -15.98 8.64
CA SER A 166 -5.27 -17.17 9.33
C SER A 166 -6.28 -17.95 8.49
N GLN A 167 -6.40 -19.26 8.76
CA GLN A 167 -7.37 -20.13 8.09
C GLN A 167 -8.80 -19.57 8.19
N ALA A 168 -9.19 -19.06 9.36
CA ALA A 168 -10.53 -18.51 9.56
C ALA A 168 -10.83 -17.31 8.64
N LYS A 169 -9.87 -16.38 8.49
CA LYS A 169 -10.00 -15.24 7.57
C LYS A 169 -10.03 -15.69 6.10
N HIS A 170 -9.17 -16.64 5.75
CA HIS A 170 -9.16 -17.25 4.42
C HIS A 170 -10.52 -17.90 4.09
N ASP A 171 -11.02 -18.78 4.95
CA ASP A 171 -12.29 -19.48 4.72
C ASP A 171 -13.47 -18.49 4.62
N GLN A 172 -13.42 -17.40 5.39
CA GLN A 172 -14.43 -16.34 5.27
C GLN A 172 -14.34 -15.63 3.91
N ALA A 173 -13.15 -15.25 3.46
CA ALA A 173 -12.96 -14.66 2.13
C ALA A 173 -13.46 -15.60 1.02
N VAL A 174 -13.20 -16.91 1.14
CA VAL A 174 -13.70 -17.93 0.20
C VAL A 174 -15.22 -17.98 0.18
N ARG A 175 -15.89 -17.96 1.35
CA ARG A 175 -17.37 -17.93 1.40
C ARG A 175 -17.94 -16.70 0.70
N GLU A 176 -17.35 -15.53 0.95
CA GLU A 176 -17.77 -14.27 0.31
C GLU A 176 -17.58 -14.32 -1.21
N ALA A 177 -16.46 -14.88 -1.65
CA ALA A 177 -16.16 -15.06 -3.06
C ALA A 177 -17.13 -16.05 -3.74
N GLN A 178 -17.38 -17.20 -3.12
CA GLN A 178 -18.34 -18.20 -3.59
C GLN A 178 -19.76 -17.65 -3.69
N ALA A 179 -20.16 -16.79 -2.74
CA ALA A 179 -21.48 -16.15 -2.72
C ALA A 179 -21.69 -15.19 -3.91
N THR A 180 -20.63 -14.72 -4.56
CA THR A 180 -20.76 -13.92 -5.80
C THR A 180 -21.21 -14.76 -7.00
N GLY A 181 -20.98 -16.08 -6.98
CA GLY A 181 -21.24 -16.99 -8.09
C GLY A 181 -20.31 -16.82 -9.30
N ARG A 182 -19.38 -15.86 -9.30
CA ARG A 182 -18.54 -15.52 -10.47
C ARG A 182 -17.57 -16.63 -10.86
N GLN A 183 -17.19 -17.48 -9.92
CA GLN A 183 -16.34 -18.65 -10.14
C GLN A 183 -16.94 -19.69 -11.09
N SER A 184 -18.26 -19.66 -11.34
CA SER A 184 -18.90 -20.56 -12.31
C SER A 184 -18.41 -20.38 -13.75
N ALA A 185 -17.73 -19.26 -14.05
CA ALA A 185 -17.10 -19.00 -15.34
C ALA A 185 -15.73 -19.71 -15.53
N GLY A 186 -15.25 -20.46 -14.55
CA GLY A 186 -14.00 -21.23 -14.61
C GLY A 186 -12.87 -20.60 -13.80
N PHE A 187 -12.37 -19.44 -14.23
CA PHE A 187 -11.36 -18.67 -13.50
C PHE A 187 -12.00 -17.58 -12.65
N PHE A 188 -11.55 -17.45 -11.41
CA PHE A 188 -11.87 -16.31 -10.54
C PHE A 188 -10.68 -15.98 -9.63
N GLY A 189 -10.23 -14.73 -9.68
CA GLY A 189 -9.10 -14.27 -8.88
C GLY A 189 -9.41 -13.00 -8.11
N LEU A 190 -8.84 -12.92 -6.92
CA LEU A 190 -8.95 -11.78 -6.02
C LEU A 190 -7.57 -11.23 -5.67
N TRP A 191 -7.39 -9.92 -5.73
CA TRP A 191 -6.26 -9.26 -5.09
C TRP A 191 -6.43 -9.25 -3.58
N VAL A 192 -5.39 -9.68 -2.86
CA VAL A 192 -5.27 -9.51 -1.41
C VAL A 192 -4.16 -8.52 -1.07
N GLY A 193 -4.16 -8.02 0.14
CA GLY A 193 -3.35 -6.87 0.55
C GLY A 193 -1.87 -7.13 0.81
N ALA A 194 -1.28 -8.19 0.24
CA ALA A 194 0.13 -8.51 0.42
C ALA A 194 0.93 -8.41 -0.87
N SER A 195 2.20 -8.06 -0.73
CA SER A 195 3.18 -8.02 -1.81
C SER A 195 4.58 -8.22 -1.23
N ASP A 196 5.56 -8.52 -2.08
CA ASP A 196 6.99 -8.49 -1.74
C ASP A 196 7.75 -7.34 -2.42
N LEU A 197 7.02 -6.32 -2.93
CA LEU A 197 7.56 -5.12 -3.59
C LEU A 197 8.60 -4.36 -2.76
N ALA A 198 8.49 -4.41 -1.43
CA ALA A 198 9.48 -3.83 -0.52
C ALA A 198 10.81 -4.60 -0.55
N LYS A 199 10.76 -5.92 -0.62
CA LYS A 199 11.93 -6.79 -0.68
C LYS A 199 11.52 -8.16 -1.24
N THR A 200 12.00 -8.47 -2.43
CA THR A 200 11.69 -9.73 -3.13
C THR A 200 11.89 -10.95 -2.23
N GLY A 201 10.91 -11.85 -2.24
CA GLY A 201 10.83 -13.04 -1.39
C GLY A 201 10.37 -12.79 0.05
N SER A 202 10.04 -11.54 0.42
CA SER A 202 9.54 -11.17 1.75
C SER A 202 8.16 -10.51 1.67
N TYR A 203 7.12 -11.34 1.63
CA TYR A 203 5.74 -10.86 1.56
C TYR A 203 5.29 -10.17 2.85
N VAL A 204 4.67 -9.00 2.71
CA VAL A 204 4.15 -8.19 3.82
C VAL A 204 2.72 -7.75 3.55
N TRP A 205 1.86 -7.85 4.55
CA TRP A 205 0.51 -7.30 4.51
C TRP A 205 0.57 -5.77 4.57
N GLN A 206 0.27 -5.10 3.45
CA GLN A 206 0.31 -3.64 3.32
C GLN A 206 -0.47 -2.96 4.44
N ALA A 207 -1.67 -3.45 4.77
CA ALA A 207 -2.59 -2.80 5.71
C ALA A 207 -2.07 -2.77 7.16
N THR A 208 -1.18 -3.69 7.53
CA THR A 208 -0.64 -3.85 8.90
C THR A 208 0.87 -3.68 8.97
N GLY A 209 1.59 -3.75 7.85
CA GLY A 209 3.04 -3.83 7.79
C GLY A 209 3.62 -5.11 8.41
N ALA A 210 2.78 -6.11 8.70
CA ALA A 210 3.20 -7.38 9.29
C ALA A 210 3.63 -8.38 8.20
N PRO A 211 4.70 -9.16 8.43
CA PRO A 211 5.12 -10.19 7.49
C PRO A 211 4.04 -11.26 7.31
N VAL A 212 3.95 -11.83 6.11
CA VAL A 212 3.09 -13.00 5.85
C VAL A 212 3.72 -14.23 6.49
N THR A 213 3.27 -14.61 7.67
CA THR A 213 3.71 -15.83 8.38
C THR A 213 2.82 -17.04 8.11
N TRP A 214 1.63 -16.80 7.54
CA TRP A 214 0.68 -17.83 7.17
C TRP A 214 -0.05 -17.40 5.90
N ALA A 215 -0.17 -18.33 4.95
CA ALA A 215 -1.01 -18.27 3.77
C ALA A 215 -1.20 -19.70 3.24
N LYS A 216 -2.34 -19.97 2.62
CA LYS A 216 -2.60 -21.24 1.92
C LYS A 216 -2.06 -21.15 0.49
N TRP A 217 -0.73 -21.12 0.34
CA TRP A 217 -0.07 -21.08 -0.96
C TRP A 217 -0.39 -22.33 -1.79
N SER A 218 -0.64 -22.12 -3.08
CA SER A 218 -0.71 -23.21 -4.05
C SER A 218 0.65 -23.92 -4.15
N PRO A 219 0.71 -25.22 -4.47
CA PRO A 219 1.97 -25.92 -4.67
C PRO A 219 2.85 -25.24 -5.73
N GLY A 220 4.05 -24.80 -5.32
CA GLY A 220 5.00 -24.10 -6.19
C GLY A 220 5.01 -22.59 -6.01
N GLU A 221 4.07 -22.04 -5.24
CA GLU A 221 3.94 -20.61 -4.98
C GLU A 221 4.53 -20.18 -3.62
N PRO A 222 4.98 -18.92 -3.47
CA PRO A 222 5.12 -17.92 -4.54
C PRO A 222 6.25 -18.25 -5.53
N SER A 223 6.04 -17.97 -6.81
CA SER A 223 6.97 -18.29 -7.90
C SER A 223 8.07 -17.23 -8.09
N GLY A 224 7.86 -16.01 -7.57
CA GLY A 224 8.82 -14.91 -7.58
C GLY A 224 8.79 -14.07 -8.87
N PRO A 225 9.82 -13.24 -9.13
CA PRO A 225 9.78 -12.25 -10.20
C PRO A 225 9.45 -12.84 -11.58
N PRO A 226 8.57 -12.20 -12.38
CA PRO A 226 8.04 -10.84 -12.20
C PRO A 226 6.79 -10.73 -11.31
N GLU A 227 6.42 -11.80 -10.62
CA GLU A 227 5.23 -11.86 -9.77
C GLU A 227 5.57 -11.36 -8.36
N HIS A 228 4.84 -10.35 -7.91
CA HIS A 228 5.15 -9.64 -6.66
C HIS A 228 3.92 -9.36 -5.79
N CYS A 229 2.72 -9.47 -6.37
CA CYS A 229 1.47 -9.09 -5.73
C CYS A 229 0.65 -10.34 -5.43
N MET A 230 0.18 -10.48 -4.19
CA MET A 230 -0.48 -11.70 -3.72
C MET A 230 -1.97 -11.71 -4.09
N THR A 231 -2.44 -12.89 -4.51
CA THR A 231 -3.81 -13.15 -4.94
C THR A 231 -4.44 -14.28 -4.12
N LEU A 232 -5.75 -14.46 -4.29
CA LEU A 232 -6.49 -15.67 -3.96
C LEU A 232 -7.18 -16.18 -5.24
N TYR A 233 -6.79 -17.36 -5.72
CA TYR A 233 -7.23 -17.92 -6.99
C TYR A 233 -8.13 -19.13 -6.82
N TYR A 234 -9.17 -19.16 -7.66
CA TYR A 234 -9.92 -20.34 -8.02
C TYR A 234 -9.75 -20.59 -9.52
N TRP A 235 -9.05 -21.67 -9.86
CA TRP A 235 -8.81 -22.08 -11.25
C TRP A 235 -8.64 -23.61 -11.32
N PRO A 236 -9.74 -24.36 -11.41
CA PRO A 236 -9.70 -25.83 -11.35
C PRO A 236 -8.83 -26.47 -12.45
N GLU A 237 -8.82 -25.90 -13.66
CA GLU A 237 -8.00 -26.39 -14.78
C GLU A 237 -6.49 -26.33 -14.50
N ARG A 238 -6.08 -25.43 -13.61
CA ARG A 238 -4.70 -25.24 -13.14
C ARG A 238 -4.49 -25.75 -11.72
N GLN A 239 -5.45 -26.48 -11.17
CA GLN A 239 -5.41 -27.07 -9.83
C GLN A 239 -5.39 -26.04 -8.67
N PHE A 240 -5.83 -24.80 -8.92
CA PHE A 240 -6.05 -23.83 -7.84
C PHE A 240 -7.46 -24.00 -7.27
N ASP A 241 -7.57 -24.30 -5.97
CA ASP A 241 -8.83 -24.34 -5.24
C ASP A 241 -8.83 -23.39 -4.05
N TRP A 242 -9.10 -22.11 -4.35
CA TRP A 242 -9.05 -21.01 -3.39
C TRP A 242 -7.71 -20.99 -2.66
N GLU A 243 -6.64 -20.80 -3.42
CA GLU A 243 -5.27 -20.83 -2.91
C GLU A 243 -4.53 -19.54 -3.26
N ALA A 244 -3.53 -19.20 -2.46
CA ALA A 244 -2.71 -18.04 -2.70
C ALA A 244 -1.73 -18.30 -3.86
N ASN A 245 -1.55 -17.27 -4.68
CA ASN A 245 -0.60 -17.17 -5.78
C ASN A 245 0.02 -15.77 -5.73
N ASP A 246 1.24 -15.58 -6.22
CA ASP A 246 1.72 -14.25 -6.60
C ASP A 246 1.44 -14.00 -8.08
N ALA A 247 1.24 -12.75 -8.48
CA ALA A 247 0.99 -12.41 -9.87
C ALA A 247 1.67 -11.08 -10.22
N PRO A 248 1.88 -10.78 -11.52
CA PRO A 248 2.31 -9.46 -11.95
C PRO A 248 1.28 -8.43 -11.49
N CYS A 249 1.75 -7.36 -10.83
CA CYS A 249 0.89 -6.38 -10.15
C CYS A 249 -0.04 -5.60 -11.11
N ASP A 250 0.24 -5.61 -12.41
CA ASP A 250 -0.56 -5.03 -13.49
C ASP A 250 -1.67 -5.96 -14.02
N THR A 251 -1.73 -7.21 -13.57
CA THR A 251 -2.84 -8.12 -13.85
C THR A 251 -4.15 -7.54 -13.32
N THR A 252 -5.24 -7.69 -14.07
CA THR A 252 -6.55 -7.18 -13.64
C THR A 252 -7.35 -8.30 -12.96
N LEU A 253 -7.69 -8.10 -11.67
CA LEU A 253 -8.46 -9.03 -10.84
C LEU A 253 -9.42 -8.26 -9.92
N TYR A 254 -10.37 -8.94 -9.30
CA TYR A 254 -11.28 -8.27 -8.36
C TYR A 254 -10.54 -7.92 -7.05
N ALA A 255 -10.78 -6.75 -6.48
CA ALA A 255 -10.22 -6.37 -5.19
C ALA A 255 -10.99 -7.05 -4.05
N LEU A 256 -10.27 -7.67 -3.10
CA LEU A 256 -10.84 -8.06 -1.81
C LEU A 256 -10.47 -7.03 -0.75
N CYS A 257 -11.46 -6.25 -0.32
CA CYS A 257 -11.32 -5.28 0.76
C CYS A 257 -11.81 -5.87 2.08
N GLN A 258 -11.27 -5.40 3.20
CA GLN A 258 -11.72 -5.71 4.54
C GLN A 258 -12.01 -4.45 5.36
N LYS A 259 -12.90 -4.57 6.34
CA LYS A 259 -13.08 -3.62 7.44
C LYS A 259 -13.31 -4.38 8.74
N GLU A 260 -12.80 -3.84 9.83
CA GLU A 260 -13.13 -4.34 11.17
C GLU A 260 -14.44 -3.70 11.61
N VAL A 261 -15.36 -4.51 12.11
CA VAL A 261 -16.67 -4.08 12.61
C VAL A 261 -16.81 -4.61 14.03
N ALA A 262 -17.21 -3.75 14.96
CA ALA A 262 -17.56 -4.19 16.31
C ALA A 262 -18.76 -5.14 16.24
N ASN A 263 -18.69 -6.24 16.98
CA ASN A 263 -19.82 -7.14 17.17
C ASN A 263 -20.95 -6.49 17.97
#